data_AF-A0A4S2IRS2-F1
#
_entry.id   AF-A0A4S2IRS2-F1
#
_cell.length_a   1.000
_cell.length_b   1.000
_cell.length_c   1.000
_cell.angle_alpha   90.00
_cell.angle_beta   90.00
_cell.angle_gamma   90.00
#
_symmetry.space_group_name_H-M   'P 1'
#
loop_
_entity.id
_entity.type
_entity.pdbx_description
1 polymer ?
#
loop_
_entity_poly.entity_id
_entity_poly.type
_entity_poly.pdbx_seq_one_letter_code
_entity_poly.pdbx_strand_id
1 'polypeptide(L)'
;MSTTETSSPRPPLACHWVQEPDGTRWLVPGCVARLHDAEAAACTCPSLAEQLAAAREERDQAQCGYDGLRGWADDILAAVHAHPDGKKIMKDAAERAARR
;
A
#
# COMPACT_ATOMS: atom_id res chain seq x y z
N MET A 1 38.47 40.34 19.96
CA MET A 1 37.19 40.63 19.25
C MET A 1 36.88 39.41 18.41
N SER A 2 35.95 38.57 18.86
CA SER A 2 35.54 37.36 18.16
C SER A 2 34.28 37.66 17.37
N THR A 3 34.35 37.63 16.05
CA THR A 3 33.16 37.69 15.19
C THR A 3 32.70 36.27 14.91
N THR A 4 31.48 36.01 15.34
CA THR A 4 30.65 34.82 15.21
C THR A 4 30.71 34.18 13.82
N GLU A 5 31.18 32.93 13.75
CA GLU A 5 30.81 32.03 12.65
C GLU A 5 29.30 31.85 12.67
N THR A 6 28.63 32.31 11.62
CA THR A 6 27.25 31.92 11.32
C THR A 6 27.26 30.42 10.99
N SER A 7 26.99 29.58 11.98
CA SER A 7 26.65 28.18 11.72
C SER A 7 25.35 28.17 10.92
N SER A 8 25.44 28.05 9.59
CA SER A 8 24.29 27.72 8.76
C SER A 8 23.66 26.42 9.30
N PRO A 9 22.33 26.35 9.45
CA PRO A 9 21.70 25.10 9.84
C PRO A 9 22.04 24.03 8.79
N ARG A 10 22.69 22.95 9.22
CA ARG A 10 23.00 21.80 8.35
C ARG A 10 21.67 21.34 7.72
N PRO A 11 21.52 21.34 6.38
CA PRO A 11 20.31 20.81 5.79
C PRO A 11 20.26 19.31 6.14
N PRO A 12 19.22 18.80 6.82
CA PRO A 12 18.94 17.39 6.68
C PRO A 12 18.33 17.19 5.28
N LEU A 13 17.93 15.96 4.97
CA LEU A 13 17.11 15.59 3.80
C LEU A 13 17.89 15.08 2.56
N ALA A 14 18.93 14.26 2.76
CA ALA A 14 19.67 13.60 1.68
C ALA A 14 19.00 12.36 1.05
N CYS A 15 17.90 11.83 1.61
CA CYS A 15 17.43 10.50 1.19
C CYS A 15 16.61 10.46 -0.11
N HIS A 16 16.29 11.60 -0.73
CA HIS A 16 15.33 11.68 -1.83
C HIS A 16 15.88 12.32 -3.11
N TRP A 17 17.09 12.89 -3.09
CA TRP A 17 17.67 13.56 -4.25
C TRP A 17 19.04 12.99 -4.63
N VAL A 18 19.24 12.70 -5.91
CA VAL A 18 20.58 12.62 -6.53
C VAL A 18 20.98 14.02 -6.97
N GLN A 19 22.21 14.45 -6.66
CA GLN A 19 22.75 15.74 -7.10
C GLN A 19 23.85 15.53 -8.15
N GLU A 20 23.68 16.15 -9.31
CA GLU A 20 24.65 16.16 -10.41
C GLU A 20 25.80 17.15 -10.15
N PRO A 21 26.94 17.04 -10.87
CA PRO A 21 28.09 17.93 -10.70
C PRO A 21 27.80 19.43 -10.94
N ASP A 22 26.77 19.73 -11.74
CA ASP A 22 26.30 21.09 -12.01
C ASP A 22 25.35 21.63 -10.92
N GLY A 23 25.04 20.82 -9.91
CA GLY A 23 24.16 21.15 -8.81
C GLY A 23 22.68 20.79 -9.03
N THR A 24 22.30 20.28 -10.20
CA THR A 24 20.92 19.84 -10.52
C THR A 24 20.51 18.66 -9.61
N ARG A 25 19.24 18.61 -9.21
CA ARG A 25 18.72 17.59 -8.28
C ARG A 25 17.52 16.84 -8.86
N TRP A 26 17.51 15.52 -8.70
CA TRP A 26 16.43 14.64 -9.19
C TRP A 26 15.90 13.73 -8.09
N LEU A 27 14.58 13.55 -8.03
CA LEU A 27 13.96 12.59 -7.10
C LEU A 27 14.40 11.18 -7.47
N VAL A 28 14.83 10.39 -6.48
CA VAL A 28 15.02 8.94 -6.67
C VAL A 28 13.65 8.26 -6.61
N PRO A 29 13.16 7.65 -7.69
CA PRO A 29 11.87 6.94 -7.67
C PRO A 29 11.89 5.83 -6.61
N GLY A 30 10.87 5.79 -5.74
CA GLY A 30 10.70 4.75 -4.71
C GLY A 30 11.34 5.03 -3.35
N CYS A 31 12.04 6.15 -3.17
CA CYS A 31 12.60 6.58 -1.87
C CYS A 31 11.57 7.34 -1.03
N VAL A 32 10.55 6.67 -0.49
CA VAL A 32 9.50 7.28 0.37
C VAL A 32 9.68 7.02 1.87
N ALA A 33 10.74 6.30 2.28
CA ALA A 33 10.90 5.85 3.67
C ALA A 33 10.89 6.99 4.71
N ARG A 34 11.42 8.18 4.36
CA ARG A 34 11.33 9.37 5.23
C ARG A 34 10.09 10.25 5.04
N LEU A 35 9.27 10.00 4.01
CA LEU A 35 7.98 10.67 3.87
C LEU A 35 7.01 10.21 4.96
N HIS A 36 7.14 8.97 5.42
CA HIS A 36 6.29 8.36 6.44
C HIS A 36 6.92 8.30 7.84
N ASP A 37 8.25 8.44 7.95
CA ASP A 37 8.98 8.47 9.23
C ASP A 37 10.15 9.50 9.21
N ALA A 38 9.97 10.61 9.91
CA ALA A 38 10.95 11.68 9.98
C ALA A 38 12.23 11.31 10.77
N GLU A 39 12.15 10.31 11.66
CA GLU A 39 13.20 9.90 12.58
C GLU A 39 13.99 8.68 12.08
N ALA A 40 13.63 8.11 10.92
CA ALA A 40 14.29 6.95 10.36
C ALA A 40 15.81 7.15 10.21
N ALA A 41 16.60 6.39 10.97
CA ALA A 41 18.05 6.57 11.09
C ALA A 41 18.84 6.29 9.78
N ALA A 42 18.29 5.50 8.86
CA ALA A 42 18.94 5.11 7.61
C ALA A 42 18.13 5.56 6.37
N CYS A 43 18.81 6.14 5.38
CA CYS A 43 18.24 6.41 4.06
C CYS A 43 18.24 5.12 3.21
N THR A 44 17.53 4.07 3.62
CA THR A 44 17.44 2.84 2.82
C THR A 44 16.19 2.89 1.96
N CYS A 45 16.38 3.13 0.67
CA CYS A 45 15.32 2.92 -0.31
C CYS A 45 15.31 1.43 -0.66
N PRO A 46 14.16 0.75 -0.58
CA PRO A 46 14.09 -0.63 -1.02
C PRO A 46 14.49 -0.68 -2.49
N SER A 47 15.40 -1.60 -2.83
CA SER A 47 15.75 -1.90 -4.21
C SER A 47 14.51 -2.27 -5.02
N LEU A 48 14.57 -2.15 -6.34
CA LEU A 48 13.48 -2.60 -7.21
C LEU A 48 13.12 -4.08 -6.99
N ALA A 49 14.12 -4.91 -6.65
CA ALA A 49 13.90 -6.32 -6.33
C ALA A 49 13.08 -6.50 -5.03
N GLU A 50 13.40 -5.73 -3.98
CA GLU A 50 12.66 -5.75 -2.71
C GLU A 50 11.23 -5.20 -2.88
N GLN A 51 11.06 -4.11 -3.63
CA GLN A 51 9.74 -3.57 -3.94
C GLN A 51 8.89 -4.57 -4.74
N LEU A 52 9.50 -5.25 -5.72
CA LEU A 52 8.81 -6.28 -6.48
C LEU A 52 8.43 -7.49 -5.63
N ALA A 53 9.29 -7.90 -4.68
CA ALA A 53 9.00 -8.98 -3.76
C ALA A 53 7.81 -8.62 -2.85
N ALA A 54 7.82 -7.43 -2.24
CA ALA A 54 6.73 -6.94 -1.40
C ALA A 54 5.40 -6.85 -2.17
N ALA A 55 5.42 -6.26 -3.37
CA ALA A 55 4.21 -6.15 -4.20
C ALA A 55 3.64 -7.52 -4.62
N ARG A 56 4.51 -8.52 -4.84
CA ARG A 56 4.07 -9.90 -5.14
C ARG A 56 3.44 -10.55 -3.92
N GLU A 57 4.02 -10.37 -2.74
CA GLU A 57 3.47 -10.90 -1.49
C GLU A 57 2.10 -10.27 -1.18
N GLU A 58 1.97 -8.95 -1.30
CA GLU A 58 0.69 -8.24 -1.13
C GLU A 58 -0.37 -8.75 -2.11
N ARG A 59 0.00 -8.93 -3.37
CA ARG A 59 -0.89 -9.51 -4.40
C ARG A 59 -1.32 -10.93 -4.01
N ASP A 60 -0.38 -11.78 -3.61
CA ASP A 60 -0.66 -13.18 -3.30
C ASP A 60 -1.53 -13.30 -2.05
N GLN A 61 -1.34 -12.43 -1.05
CA GLN A 61 -2.21 -12.34 0.12
C GLN A 61 -3.62 -11.87 -0.25
N ALA A 62 -3.73 -10.84 -1.09
CA ALA A 62 -5.02 -10.36 -1.58
C ALA A 62 -5.76 -11.44 -2.41
N GLN A 63 -5.03 -12.18 -3.24
CA GLN A 63 -5.58 -13.29 -4.02
C GLN A 63 -6.08 -14.42 -3.12
N CYS A 64 -5.29 -14.84 -2.13
CA CYS A 64 -5.73 -15.84 -1.15
C CYS A 64 -7.01 -15.39 -0.42
N GLY A 65 -7.08 -14.11 -0.03
CA GLY A 65 -8.28 -13.54 0.60
C GLY A 65 -9.51 -13.55 -0.32
N TYR A 66 -9.32 -13.19 -1.59
CA TYR A 66 -10.37 -13.22 -2.61
C TYR A 66 -10.87 -14.65 -2.86
N ASP A 67 -9.97 -15.61 -3.02
CA ASP A 67 -10.32 -17.01 -3.29
C ASP A 67 -11.08 -17.62 -2.10
N GLY A 68 -10.66 -17.29 -0.86
CA GLY A 68 -11.37 -17.68 0.35
C GLY A 68 -12.79 -17.09 0.43
N LEU A 69 -12.94 -15.79 0.15
CA LEU A 69 -14.25 -15.14 0.12
C LEU A 69 -15.15 -15.71 -0.97
N ARG A 70 -14.59 -15.99 -2.14
CA ARG A 70 -15.30 -16.59 -3.27
C ARG A 70 -15.81 -17.99 -2.93
N GLY A 71 -14.95 -18.86 -2.40
CA GLY A 71 -15.35 -20.21 -1.99
C GLY A 71 -16.46 -20.19 -0.92
N TRP A 72 -16.31 -19.34 0.10
CA TRP A 72 -17.35 -19.16 1.11
C TRP A 72 -18.67 -18.66 0.51
N ALA A 73 -18.64 -17.70 -0.41
CA ALA A 73 -19.84 -17.19 -1.06
C ALA A 73 -20.53 -18.26 -1.92
N ASP A 74 -19.74 -19.08 -2.63
CA ASP A 74 -20.24 -20.19 -3.44
C ASP A 74 -20.95 -21.25 -2.55
N ASP A 75 -20.36 -21.59 -1.40
CA ASP A 75 -20.96 -22.52 -0.42
C ASP A 75 -22.27 -21.99 0.16
N ILE A 76 -22.33 -20.70 0.49
CA ILE A 76 -23.55 -20.05 0.99
C ILE A 76 -24.63 -20.04 -0.10
N LEU A 77 -24.28 -19.70 -1.34
CA LEU A 77 -25.24 -19.76 -2.45
C LEU A 77 -25.77 -21.18 -2.65
N ALA A 78 -24.91 -22.20 -2.62
CA ALA A 78 -25.31 -23.59 -2.74
C ALA A 78 -26.29 -23.99 -1.62
N ALA A 79 -25.99 -23.61 -0.37
CA ALA A 79 -26.87 -23.87 0.78
C ALA A 79 -28.22 -23.17 0.63
N VAL A 80 -28.25 -21.91 0.20
CA VAL A 80 -29.49 -21.16 -0.05
C VAL A 80 -30.31 -21.82 -1.16
N HIS A 81 -29.67 -22.25 -2.25
CA HIS A 81 -30.36 -22.93 -3.35
C HIS A 81 -30.96 -24.27 -2.96
N ALA A 82 -30.32 -25.00 -2.04
CA ALA A 82 -30.83 -26.27 -1.52
C ALA A 82 -31.96 -26.08 -0.48
N HIS A 83 -32.08 -24.89 0.11
CA HIS A 83 -33.09 -24.62 1.13
C HIS A 83 -34.50 -24.49 0.52
N PRO A 84 -35.57 -25.02 1.16
CA PRO A 84 -36.93 -24.93 0.65
C PRO A 84 -37.38 -23.48 0.34
N ASP A 85 -36.95 -22.52 1.17
CA ASP A 85 -37.23 -21.09 0.99
C ASP A 85 -36.19 -20.35 0.13
N GLY A 86 -35.26 -21.05 -0.53
CA GLY A 86 -34.13 -20.44 -1.24
C GLY A 86 -34.53 -19.35 -2.24
N LYS A 87 -35.62 -19.57 -2.99
CA LYS A 87 -36.17 -18.58 -3.94
C LYS A 87 -36.61 -17.29 -3.24
N LYS A 88 -37.25 -17.41 -2.07
CA LYS A 88 -37.70 -16.25 -1.28
C LYS A 88 -36.49 -15.48 -0.74
N ILE A 89 -35.51 -16.19 -0.19
CA ILE A 89 -34.27 -15.60 0.33
C ILE A 89 -33.53 -14.80 -0.76
N MET A 90 -33.36 -15.39 -1.95
CA MET A 90 -32.67 -14.72 -3.07
C MET A 90 -33.44 -13.51 -3.58
N LYS A 91 -34.78 -13.58 -3.64
CA LYS A 91 -35.62 -12.43 -4.00
C LYS A 91 -35.47 -11.28 -3.00
N ASP A 92 -35.60 -11.57 -1.71
CA ASP A 92 -35.47 -10.56 -0.64
C ASP A 92 -34.08 -9.91 -0.64
N ALA A 93 -33.03 -10.69 -0.93
CA ALA A 93 -31.66 -10.20 -1.08
C ALA A 93 -31.53 -9.25 -2.29
N ALA A 94 -32.06 -9.63 -3.46
CA ALA A 94 -32.04 -8.79 -4.64
C ALA A 94 -32.79 -7.46 -4.42
N GLU A 95 -33.96 -7.52 -3.77
CA GLU A 95 -34.73 -6.32 -3.43
C GLU A 95 -33.97 -5.40 -2.46
N ARG A 96 -33.22 -5.95 -1.49
CA ARG A 96 -32.36 -5.16 -0.59
C ARG A 96 -31.19 -4.53 -1.33
N ALA A 97 -30.58 -5.23 -2.27
CA ALA A 97 -29.48 -4.73 -3.07
C ALA A 97 -29.90 -3.55 -3.95
N ALA A 98 -31.08 -3.62 -4.56
CA ALA A 98 -31.65 -2.54 -5.38
C ALA A 98 -32.01 -1.27 -4.59
N ARG A 99 -32.02 -1.33 -3.25
CA ARG A 99 -32.30 -0.18 -2.36
C ARG A 99 -31.05 0.49 -1.80
N ARG A 100 -29.85 -0.06 -2.05
CA ARG A 100 -28.59 0.60 -1.74
C ARG A 100 -28.16 1.48 -2.89
#